data_AF-A0A1S4BUT0-F1
#
_entry.id   AF-A0A1S4BUT0-F1
#
_cell.length_a   1.000
_cell.length_b   1.000
_cell.length_c   1.000
_cell.angle_alpha   90.00
_cell.angle_beta   90.00
_cell.angle_gamma   90.00
#
_symmetry.space_group_name_H-M   'P 1'
#
loop_
_entity.id
_entity.type
_entity.pdbx_description
1 polymer ?
#
loop_
_entity_poly.entity_id
_entity_poly.type
_entity_poly.pdbx_seq_one_letter_code
_entity_poly.pdbx_strand_id
1 'polypeptide(L)'
;MEVLSAYEVASGQLINKSKSTVYVHLSTNDDAVRKVQRITGIQRQDFPFTYLGCPIFYSTRRINYYEGLIKKILDQLQSWKGKLMSMGGREVLISHVLQSMTIHLLSAVNPPAFVINKPLKLFARFFWSNSIDGRARHWASWPNLSCHMKKKVYGLGLYMVCLRPYSVNYGGTFVLNLHYGALS
;
A
#
# COMPACT_ATOMS: atom_id res chain seq x y z
N MET A 1 -17.67 -13.76 29.67
CA MET A 1 -16.98 -13.81 28.35
C MET A 1 -17.54 -14.97 27.55
N GLU A 2 -18.87 -15.09 27.48
CA GLU A 2 -19.53 -16.29 26.95
C GLU A 2 -19.41 -16.42 25.43
N VAL A 3 -19.40 -15.29 24.72
CA VAL A 3 -19.34 -15.29 23.25
C VAL A 3 -18.00 -15.81 22.73
N LEU A 4 -16.88 -15.35 23.32
CA LEU A 4 -15.56 -15.78 22.88
C LEU A 4 -15.30 -17.25 23.27
N SER A 5 -15.71 -17.68 24.47
CA SER A 5 -15.63 -19.11 24.82
C SER A 5 -16.53 -19.98 23.95
N ALA A 6 -17.74 -19.52 23.61
CA ALA A 6 -18.64 -20.24 22.71
C ALA A 6 -18.05 -20.37 21.30
N TYR A 7 -17.39 -19.32 20.80
CA TYR A 7 -16.64 -19.39 19.54
C TYR A 7 -15.50 -20.42 19.62
N GLU A 8 -14.73 -20.44 20.70
CA GLU A 8 -13.63 -21.39 20.86
C GLU A 8 -14.13 -22.85 20.87
N VAL A 9 -15.24 -23.10 21.55
CA VAL A 9 -15.87 -24.44 21.60
C VAL A 9 -16.47 -24.83 20.25
N ALA A 10 -17.17 -23.92 19.57
CA ALA A 10 -17.83 -24.22 18.30
C ALA A 10 -16.85 -24.36 17.13
N SER A 11 -15.78 -23.56 17.10
CA SER A 11 -14.77 -23.58 16.03
C SER A 11 -13.61 -24.54 16.28
N GLY A 12 -13.37 -24.93 17.53
CA GLY A 12 -12.18 -25.67 17.96
C GLY A 12 -10.89 -24.85 17.92
N GLN A 13 -10.98 -23.52 17.73
CA GLN A 13 -9.83 -22.62 17.67
C GLN A 13 -9.68 -21.83 18.97
N LEU A 14 -8.45 -21.66 19.45
CA LEU A 14 -8.15 -20.81 20.61
C LEU A 14 -7.81 -19.38 20.18
N ILE A 15 -8.34 -18.40 20.90
CA ILE A 15 -8.06 -16.99 20.62
C ILE A 15 -6.69 -16.62 21.19
N ASN A 16 -5.83 -16.13 20.30
CA ASN A 16 -4.53 -15.61 20.70
C ASN A 16 -4.68 -14.19 21.28
N LYS A 17 -4.74 -14.09 22.60
CA LYS A 17 -4.88 -12.81 23.32
C LYS A 17 -3.64 -11.91 23.20
N SER A 18 -2.44 -12.45 22.94
CA SER A 18 -1.23 -11.64 22.79
C SER A 18 -1.10 -11.00 21.41
N LYS A 19 -1.72 -11.59 20.38
CA LYS A 19 -1.83 -11.00 19.04
C LYS A 19 -3.07 -10.13 18.86
N SER A 20 -4.10 -10.34 19.69
CA SER A 20 -5.33 -9.57 19.66
C SER A 20 -5.12 -8.22 20.35
N THR A 21 -5.72 -7.18 19.81
CA THR A 21 -5.69 -5.82 20.39
C THR A 21 -7.06 -5.18 20.21
N VAL A 22 -7.46 -4.36 21.18
CA VAL A 22 -8.71 -3.61 21.12
C VAL A 22 -8.41 -2.19 20.68
N TYR A 23 -9.10 -1.76 19.63
CA TYR A 23 -9.04 -0.41 19.10
C TYR A 23 -10.33 0.32 19.43
N VAL A 24 -10.21 1.49 20.06
CA VAL A 24 -11.35 2.32 20.45
C VAL A 24 -11.21 3.73 19.91
N HIS A 25 -12.32 4.43 19.76
CA HIS A 25 -12.31 5.83 19.41
C HIS A 25 -11.66 6.69 20.52
N LEU A 26 -11.01 7.80 20.14
CA LEU A 26 -10.32 8.70 21.06
C LEU A 26 -11.24 9.33 22.11
N SER A 27 -12.53 9.46 21.82
CA SER A 27 -13.52 10.06 22.73
C SER A 27 -14.20 9.04 23.65
N THR A 28 -13.79 7.77 23.63
CA THR A 28 -14.39 6.75 24.48
C THR A 28 -13.90 6.90 25.92
N ASN A 29 -14.82 6.80 26.89
CA ASN A 29 -14.46 6.87 28.31
C ASN A 29 -13.47 5.74 28.69
N ASP A 30 -12.37 6.10 29.32
CA ASP A 30 -11.32 5.17 29.77
C ASP A 30 -11.84 4.11 30.74
N ASP A 31 -12.89 4.39 31.52
CA ASP A 31 -13.49 3.40 32.40
C ASP A 31 -14.17 2.26 31.63
N ALA A 32 -14.80 2.59 30.49
CA ALA A 32 -15.37 1.59 29.60
C ALA A 32 -14.25 0.76 28.95
N VAL A 33 -13.14 1.39 28.56
CA VAL A 33 -11.97 0.70 27.99
C VAL A 33 -11.36 -0.26 29.00
N ARG A 34 -11.12 0.18 30.24
CA ARG A 34 -10.59 -0.67 31.31
C ARG A 34 -11.51 -1.82 31.64
N LYS A 35 -12.83 -1.60 31.61
CA LYS A 35 -13.83 -2.65 31.78
C LYS A 35 -13.70 -3.71 30.68
N VAL A 36 -13.55 -3.30 29.42
CA VAL A 36 -13.33 -4.21 28.29
C VAL A 36 -12.01 -4.97 28.44
N GLN A 37 -10.91 -4.30 28.78
CA GLN A 37 -9.61 -4.96 28.99
C GLN A 37 -9.68 -5.98 30.13
N ARG A 38 -10.36 -5.66 31.25
CA ARG A 38 -10.52 -6.59 32.38
C ARG A 38 -11.37 -7.81 32.01
N ILE A 39 -12.43 -7.61 31.23
CA ILE A 39 -13.33 -8.70 30.82
C ILE A 39 -12.66 -9.62 29.79
N THR A 40 -12.00 -9.04 28.79
CA THR A 40 -11.44 -9.79 27.65
C THR A 40 -10.02 -10.30 27.89
N GLY A 41 -9.25 -9.61 28.74
CA GLY A 41 -7.81 -9.82 28.91
C GLY A 41 -6.97 -9.35 27.71
N ILE A 42 -7.57 -8.62 26.77
CA ILE A 42 -6.91 -8.12 25.55
C ILE A 42 -6.48 -6.68 25.78
N GLN A 43 -5.25 -6.34 25.37
CA GLN A 43 -4.70 -5.00 25.56
C GLN A 43 -5.27 -4.00 24.54
N ARG A 44 -5.43 -2.74 24.97
CA ARG A 44 -5.74 -1.63 24.07
C ARG A 44 -4.48 -1.23 23.31
N GLN A 45 -4.64 -0.91 22.03
CA GLN A 45 -3.62 -0.24 21.22
C GLN A 45 -4.20 1.02 20.60
N ASP A 46 -3.36 2.04 20.43
CA ASP A 46 -3.75 3.30 19.83
C ASP A 46 -3.46 3.33 18.32
N PHE A 47 -4.14 4.26 17.63
CA PHE A 47 -3.95 4.51 16.21
C PHE A 47 -2.72 5.38 15.96
N PRO A 48 -2.07 5.29 14.80
CA PRO A 48 -2.37 4.42 13.65
C PRO A 48 -1.81 3.00 13.82
N PHE A 49 -2.47 2.00 13.22
CA PHE A 49 -1.92 0.64 13.13
C PHE A 49 -1.90 0.14 11.68
N THR A 50 -1.10 -0.89 11.40
CA THR A 50 -1.00 -1.48 10.07
C THR A 50 -1.74 -2.80 10.03
N TYR A 51 -2.72 -2.91 9.13
CA TYR A 51 -3.45 -4.15 8.88
C TYR A 51 -3.20 -4.61 7.45
N LEU A 52 -2.70 -5.83 7.28
CA LEU A 52 -2.38 -6.40 5.95
C LEU A 52 -1.51 -5.49 5.07
N GLY A 53 -0.61 -4.73 5.69
CA GLY A 53 0.28 -3.78 5.01
C GLY A 53 -0.32 -2.40 4.73
N CYS A 54 -1.60 -2.17 5.06
CA CYS A 54 -2.28 -0.90 4.89
C CYS A 54 -2.42 -0.17 6.24
N PRO A 55 -2.04 1.11 6.33
CA PRO A 55 -2.23 1.89 7.55
C PRO A 55 -3.71 2.24 7.73
N ILE A 56 -4.26 1.89 8.90
CA ILE A 56 -5.61 2.26 9.33
C ILE A 56 -5.49 3.42 10.32
N PHE A 57 -6.26 4.47 10.09
CA PHE A 57 -6.29 5.69 10.90
C PHE A 57 -7.67 6.35 10.85
N TYR A 58 -8.04 7.06 11.93
CA TYR A 58 -9.34 7.76 12.01
C TYR A 58 -9.32 9.18 11.45
N SER A 59 -8.15 9.81 11.38
CA SER A 59 -8.02 11.27 11.18
C SER A 59 -7.37 11.62 9.83
N THR A 60 -6.76 12.80 9.75
CA THR A 60 -6.16 13.37 8.55
C THR A 60 -5.16 12.42 7.91
N ARG A 61 -5.17 12.39 6.56
CA ARG A 61 -4.25 11.60 5.73
C ARG A 61 -2.81 12.15 5.85
N ARG A 62 -2.10 11.79 6.92
CA ARG A 62 -0.71 12.20 7.14
C ARG A 62 0.24 11.36 6.29
N ILE A 63 1.26 12.01 5.75
CA ILE A 63 2.28 11.37 4.90
C ILE A 63 3.04 10.29 5.68
N ASN A 64 3.29 10.52 6.97
CA ASN A 64 4.07 9.63 7.85
C ASN A 64 3.47 8.22 7.96
N TYR A 65 2.14 8.08 7.83
CA TYR A 65 1.47 6.78 7.91
C TYR A 65 1.87 5.82 6.77
N TYR A 66 2.32 6.37 5.63
CA TYR A 66 2.69 5.59 4.45
C TYR A 66 4.20 5.36 4.35
N GLU A 67 4.98 5.87 5.31
CA GLU A 67 6.44 5.72 5.31
C GLU A 67 6.86 4.25 5.35
N GLY A 68 6.14 3.41 6.10
CA GLY A 68 6.39 1.96 6.13
C GLY A 68 6.26 1.29 4.76
N LEU A 69 5.29 1.71 3.93
CA LEU A 69 5.17 1.20 2.56
C LEU A 69 6.34 1.66 1.70
N ILE A 70 6.67 2.94 1.76
CA ILE A 70 7.78 3.50 0.99
C ILE A 70 9.10 2.80 1.37
N LYS A 71 9.30 2.51 2.65
CA LYS A 71 10.44 1.75 3.14
C LYS A 71 10.47 0.34 2.55
N LYS A 72 9.36 -0.39 2.56
CA LYS A 72 9.28 -1.72 1.92
C LYS A 72 9.65 -1.68 0.43
N ILE A 73 9.17 -0.67 -0.30
CA ILE A 73 9.51 -0.47 -1.71
C ILE A 73 11.01 -0.19 -1.86
N LEU A 74 11.57 0.67 -1.00
CA LEU A 74 13.01 0.95 -0.99
C LEU A 74 13.83 -0.29 -0.67
N ASP A 75 13.43 -1.10 0.31
CA ASP A 75 14.14 -2.31 0.71
C ASP A 75 14.20 -3.33 -0.44
N GLN A 76 13.09 -3.50 -1.18
CA GLN A 76 13.06 -4.32 -2.39
C GLN A 76 13.99 -3.79 -3.48
N LEU A 77 13.95 -2.48 -3.73
CA LEU A 77 14.82 -1.83 -4.70
C LEU A 77 16.31 -1.97 -4.32
N GLN A 78 16.65 -1.84 -3.03
CA GLN A 78 18.01 -2.04 -2.51
C GLN A 78 18.44 -3.51 -2.62
N SER A 79 17.53 -4.47 -2.40
CA SER A 79 17.81 -5.90 -2.59
C SER A 79 18.13 -6.27 -4.04
N TRP A 80 17.61 -5.50 -5.00
CA TRP A 80 17.91 -5.67 -6.43
C TRP A 80 19.07 -4.81 -6.92
N LYS A 81 19.43 -3.76 -6.18
CA LYS A 81 20.60 -2.93 -6.45
C LYS A 81 21.85 -3.82 -6.42
N GLY A 82 22.67 -3.73 -7.47
CA GLY A 82 23.91 -4.52 -7.60
C GLY A 82 23.74 -5.87 -8.30
N LYS A 83 22.52 -6.34 -8.55
CA LYS A 83 22.30 -7.45 -9.48
C LYS A 83 22.45 -6.93 -10.91
N LEU A 84 23.13 -7.70 -11.76
CA LEU A 84 23.38 -7.36 -13.17
C LEU A 84 22.09 -7.62 -13.97
N MET A 85 21.13 -6.71 -13.84
CA MET A 85 19.81 -6.84 -14.45
C MET A 85 19.75 -6.11 -15.79
N SER A 86 19.24 -6.83 -16.79
CA SER A 86 18.86 -6.24 -18.08
C SER A 86 17.72 -5.22 -17.91
N MET A 87 17.59 -4.31 -18.87
CA MET A 87 16.50 -3.31 -18.86
C MET A 87 15.11 -3.96 -18.82
N GLY A 88 14.90 -5.03 -19.59
CA GLY A 88 13.65 -5.79 -19.57
C GLY A 88 13.38 -6.50 -18.24
N GLY A 89 14.42 -7.03 -17.58
CA GLY A 89 14.28 -7.61 -16.25
C GLY A 89 13.82 -6.59 -15.20
N ARG A 90 14.33 -5.36 -15.28
CA ARG A 90 13.90 -4.27 -14.38
C ARG A 90 12.45 -3.86 -14.63
N GLU A 91 12.04 -3.79 -15.90
CA GLU A 91 10.65 -3.52 -16.27
C GLU A 91 9.70 -4.55 -15.64
N VAL A 92 10.00 -5.84 -15.81
CA VAL A 92 9.18 -6.93 -15.26
C VAL A 92 9.06 -6.83 -13.73
N LEU A 93 10.17 -6.60 -13.02
CA LEU A 93 10.13 -6.45 -11.56
C LEU A 93 9.29 -5.25 -11.11
N ILE A 94 9.43 -4.11 -11.78
CA ILE A 94 8.63 -2.92 -11.47
C ILE A 94 7.15 -3.22 -11.69
N SER A 95 6.80 -3.83 -12.82
CA SER A 95 5.41 -4.09 -13.23
C SER A 95 4.72 -5.17 -12.38
N HIS A 96 5.43 -6.23 -12.02
CA HIS A 96 4.81 -7.34 -11.28
C HIS A 96 4.91 -7.19 -9.78
N VAL A 97 6.03 -6.69 -9.25
CA VAL A 97 6.29 -6.70 -7.81
C VAL A 97 5.98 -5.33 -7.20
N LEU A 98 6.58 -4.26 -7.70
CA LEU A 98 6.42 -2.95 -7.06
C LEU A 98 5.05 -2.33 -7.30
N GLN A 99 4.50 -2.54 -8.49
CA GLN A 99 3.15 -2.07 -8.81
C GLN A 99 2.08 -2.84 -8.07
N SER A 100 2.19 -4.17 -7.93
CA SER A 100 1.19 -4.94 -7.16
C SER A 100 1.11 -4.46 -5.70
N MET A 101 2.24 -4.15 -5.07
CA MET A 101 2.28 -3.54 -3.72
C MET A 101 1.57 -2.18 -3.68
N THR A 102 1.76 -1.35 -4.71
CA THR A 102 1.17 -0.01 -4.76
C THR A 102 -0.34 -0.07 -5.06
N ILE A 103 -0.76 -1.00 -5.93
CA ILE A 103 -2.16 -1.25 -6.27
C ILE A 103 -2.92 -1.78 -5.05
N HIS A 104 -2.33 -2.71 -4.28
CA HIS A 104 -2.91 -3.21 -3.03
C HIS A 104 -3.17 -2.09 -2.02
N LEU A 105 -2.25 -1.12 -1.89
CA LEU A 105 -2.50 0.04 -1.02
C LEU A 105 -3.66 0.90 -1.55
N LEU A 106 -3.66 1.17 -2.86
CA LEU A 106 -4.63 2.07 -3.49
C LEU A 106 -6.05 1.51 -3.52
N SER A 107 -6.21 0.18 -3.53
CA SER A 107 -7.52 -0.46 -3.41
C SER A 107 -8.09 -0.35 -2.00
N ALA A 108 -7.23 -0.37 -0.98
CA ALA A 108 -7.64 -0.31 0.43
C ALA A 108 -7.77 1.11 0.97
N VAL A 109 -6.96 2.06 0.48
CA VAL A 109 -6.83 3.41 1.04
C VAL A 109 -6.70 4.44 -0.07
N ASN A 110 -7.22 5.67 0.14
CA ASN A 110 -7.04 6.81 -0.76
C ASN A 110 -5.93 7.77 -0.26
N PRO A 111 -4.64 7.52 -0.57
CA PRO A 111 -3.52 8.33 -0.12
C PRO A 111 -3.46 9.70 -0.83
N PRO A 112 -2.80 10.71 -0.22
CA PRO A 112 -2.57 11.99 -0.87
C PRO A 112 -1.62 11.83 -2.07
N ALA A 113 -1.74 12.73 -3.06
CA ALA A 113 -0.96 12.66 -4.30
C ALA A 113 0.57 12.57 -4.07
N PHE A 114 1.09 13.19 -3.02
CA PHE A 114 2.51 13.09 -2.66
C PHE A 114 2.97 11.64 -2.39
N VAL A 115 2.14 10.87 -1.69
CA VAL A 115 2.42 9.47 -1.33
C VAL A 115 2.38 8.58 -2.56
N ILE A 116 1.55 8.89 -3.56
CA ILE A 116 1.51 8.17 -4.84
C ILE A 116 2.73 8.52 -5.71
N ASN A 117 3.10 9.80 -5.74
CA ASN A 117 4.20 10.29 -6.56
C ASN A 117 5.58 9.79 -6.10
N LYS A 118 5.76 9.52 -4.80
CA LYS A 118 7.05 9.10 -4.26
C LYS A 118 7.49 7.71 -4.75
N PRO A 119 6.67 6.63 -4.66
CA PRO A 119 6.95 5.35 -5.32
C PRO A 119 7.19 5.46 -6.83
N LEU A 120 6.39 6.25 -7.54
CA LEU A 120 6.56 6.44 -9.00
C LEU A 120 7.92 7.02 -9.35
N LYS A 121 8.41 8.00 -8.58
CA LYS A 121 9.76 8.54 -8.73
C LYS A 121 10.83 7.49 -8.46
N LEU A 122 10.62 6.62 -7.47
CA LEU A 122 11.54 5.52 -7.17
C LEU A 122 11.58 4.48 -8.30
N PHE A 123 10.44 4.13 -8.87
CA PHE A 123 10.38 3.22 -10.02
C PHE A 123 11.11 3.80 -11.22
N ALA A 124 10.89 5.10 -11.50
CA ALA A 124 11.60 5.79 -12.56
C ALA A 124 13.12 5.76 -12.33
N ARG A 125 13.57 6.06 -11.11
CA ARG A 125 15.00 6.04 -10.79
C ARG A 125 15.58 4.65 -10.96
N PHE A 126 14.92 3.60 -10.47
CA PHE A 126 15.41 2.23 -10.59
C PHE A 126 15.42 1.72 -12.04
N PHE A 127 14.46 2.13 -12.85
CA PHE A 127 14.43 1.76 -14.26
C PHE A 127 15.63 2.37 -15.02
N TRP A 128 15.84 3.68 -14.87
CA TRP A 128 16.89 4.41 -15.59
C TRP A 128 18.28 4.29 -14.96
N SER A 129 18.34 4.03 -13.67
CA SER A 129 19.56 3.83 -12.90
C SER A 129 19.48 2.51 -12.18
N ASN A 130 20.49 1.64 -12.31
CA ASN A 130 20.62 0.48 -11.43
C ASN A 130 20.97 0.87 -9.97
N SER A 131 20.78 2.15 -9.60
CA SER A 131 21.15 2.73 -8.33
C SER A 131 20.08 3.69 -7.83
N ILE A 132 19.82 3.66 -6.54
CA ILE A 132 18.85 4.55 -5.89
C ILE A 132 19.46 5.92 -5.59
N ASP A 133 20.79 6.02 -5.50
CA ASP A 133 21.49 7.22 -5.00
C ASP A 133 22.24 8.00 -6.09
N GLY A 134 22.16 7.57 -7.35
CA GLY A 134 22.78 8.24 -8.49
C GLY A 134 21.89 9.25 -9.20
N ARG A 135 22.50 10.26 -9.82
CA ARG A 135 21.86 11.06 -10.87
C ARG A 135 21.88 10.26 -12.18
N ALA A 136 20.76 9.68 -12.56
CA ALA A 136 20.62 9.06 -13.89
C ALA A 136 19.94 10.01 -14.86
N ARG A 137 20.39 9.97 -16.12
CA ARG A 137 19.75 10.68 -17.22
C ARG A 137 18.45 9.95 -17.58
N HIS A 138 17.33 10.58 -17.31
CA HIS A 138 16.02 10.10 -17.74
C HIS A 138 15.85 10.44 -19.24
N TRP A 139 15.77 9.43 -20.10
CA TRP A 139 15.56 9.65 -21.54
C TRP A 139 14.10 9.91 -21.92
N ALA A 140 13.17 9.51 -21.05
CA ALA A 140 11.75 9.79 -21.19
C ALA A 140 11.09 9.98 -19.81
N SER A 141 10.01 10.74 -19.78
CA SER A 141 9.23 10.95 -18.56
C SER A 141 8.54 9.64 -18.13
N TRP A 142 8.53 9.37 -16.82
CA TRP A 142 7.93 8.15 -16.27
C TRP A 142 6.45 7.98 -16.62
N PRO A 143 5.59 9.03 -16.63
CA PRO A 143 4.20 8.88 -17.04
C PRO A 143 4.04 8.47 -18.51
N ASN A 144 4.92 8.93 -19.39
CA ASN A 144 4.89 8.56 -20.81
C ASN A 144 5.40 7.13 -21.01
N LEU A 145 6.49 6.77 -20.33
CA LEU A 145 7.04 5.42 -20.35
C LEU A 145 6.03 4.40 -19.80
N SER A 146 5.42 4.70 -18.65
CA SER A 146 4.53 3.77 -17.97
C SER A 146 3.24 3.50 -18.74
N CYS A 147 2.69 4.54 -19.39
CA CYS A 147 1.56 4.39 -20.29
C CYS A 147 1.95 3.74 -21.66
N HIS A 148 3.22 3.78 -22.09
CA HIS A 148 3.69 3.11 -23.31
C HIS A 148 4.02 1.62 -23.09
N MET A 149 4.55 1.25 -21.92
CA MET A 149 4.76 -0.14 -21.52
C MET A 149 3.46 -0.95 -21.54
N LYS A 150 2.30 -0.31 -21.28
CA LYS A 150 0.96 -0.90 -21.49
C LYS A 150 0.73 -1.48 -22.88
N LYS A 151 1.38 -0.92 -23.91
CA LYS A 151 1.11 -1.26 -25.32
C LYS A 151 1.99 -2.38 -25.86
N LYS A 152 3.13 -2.68 -25.23
CA LYS A 152 4.11 -3.64 -25.75
C LYS A 152 4.02 -5.03 -25.12
N VAL A 153 3.41 -5.17 -23.95
CA VAL A 153 3.29 -6.46 -23.25
C VAL A 153 2.05 -7.23 -23.77
N TYR A 154 2.19 -7.76 -24.98
CA TYR A 154 1.62 -9.03 -25.45
C TYR A 154 0.14 -9.37 -25.18
N GLY A 155 -0.86 -8.52 -25.46
CA GLY A 155 -2.27 -8.97 -25.57
C GLY A 155 -2.89 -9.74 -24.38
N LEU A 156 -2.17 -9.83 -23.27
CA LEU A 156 -2.48 -10.55 -22.05
C LEU A 156 -2.55 -9.45 -21.01
N GLY A 157 -3.77 -9.16 -20.56
CA GLY A 157 -4.13 -8.02 -19.72
C GLY A 157 -3.45 -7.98 -18.35
N LEU A 158 -2.13 -7.85 -18.31
CA LEU A 158 -1.35 -7.46 -17.15
C LEU A 158 -1.19 -5.94 -17.19
N TYR A 159 -2.18 -5.30 -16.57
CA TYR A 159 -2.36 -3.86 -16.50
C TYR A 159 -1.25 -3.23 -15.67
N MET A 160 -0.27 -2.67 -16.37
CA MET A 160 0.58 -1.65 -15.78
C MET A 160 -0.30 -0.43 -15.46
N VAL A 161 -0.80 -0.32 -14.22
CA VAL A 161 -1.67 0.80 -13.84
C VAL A 161 -0.84 2.07 -13.94
N CYS A 162 -1.11 2.88 -14.97
CA CYS A 162 -0.54 4.22 -15.11
C CYS A 162 -1.18 5.05 -13.99
N LEU A 163 -0.53 5.07 -12.82
CA LEU A 163 -0.88 5.90 -11.68
C LEU A 163 -0.64 7.36 -12.07
N ARG A 164 -1.51 7.93 -12.90
CA ARG A 164 -1.53 9.38 -13.08
C ARG A 164 -2.19 9.99 -11.85
N PRO A 165 -1.52 10.90 -11.12
CA PRO A 165 -2.25 11.81 -10.25
C PRO A 165 -3.12 12.69 -11.17
N TYR A 166 -4.40 12.35 -11.33
CA TYR A 166 -5.32 13.23 -12.03
C TYR A 166 -5.76 14.31 -11.03
N SER A 167 -5.23 15.52 -11.20
CA SER A 167 -5.68 16.71 -10.46
C SER A 167 -6.94 17.22 -11.15
N VAL A 168 -8.11 16.76 -10.72
CA VAL A 168 -9.38 17.40 -11.08
C VAL A 168 -9.57 18.57 -10.13
N ASN A 169 -9.33 19.78 -10.63
CA ASN A 169 -10.01 20.94 -10.08
C ASN A 169 -11.52 20.72 -10.29
N TYR A 170 -12.29 21.09 -9.27
CA TYR A 170 -13.74 20.92 -9.08
C TYR A 170 -14.18 19.64 -8.35
N GLY A 171 -14.57 19.83 -7.09
CA GLY A 171 -15.63 19.04 -6.45
C GLY A 171 -15.31 17.58 -6.12
N GLY A 172 -14.53 17.35 -5.06
CA GLY A 172 -14.92 16.39 -4.02
C GLY A 172 -14.97 14.87 -4.32
N THR A 173 -14.54 14.36 -5.48
CA THR A 173 -14.51 12.90 -5.68
C THR A 173 -13.27 12.46 -6.46
N PHE A 174 -12.31 11.86 -5.76
CA PHE A 174 -11.20 11.13 -6.38
C PHE A 174 -11.72 9.77 -6.83
N VAL A 175 -12.28 9.70 -8.04
CA VAL A 175 -12.52 8.42 -8.71
C VAL A 175 -11.18 7.94 -9.23
N LEU A 176 -10.63 6.89 -8.62
CA LEU A 176 -9.63 6.08 -9.29
C LEU A 176 -10.37 5.48 -10.50
N ASN A 177 -10.21 6.07 -11.69
CA ASN A 177 -10.58 5.39 -12.92
C ASN A 177 -9.60 4.22 -13.08
N LEU A 178 -9.89 3.13 -12.37
CA LEU A 178 -9.61 1.79 -12.83
C LEU A 178 -10.41 1.66 -14.11
N HIS A 179 -9.84 2.12 -15.23
CA HIS A 179 -10.23 1.63 -16.53
C HIS A 179 -9.87 0.14 -16.56
N TYR A 180 -10.69 -0.68 -15.88
CA TYR A 180 -11.03 -1.99 -16.38
C TYR A 180 -11.79 -1.69 -17.66
N GLY A 181 -11.07 -1.62 -18.78
CA GLY A 181 -11.71 -1.70 -20.08
C GLY A 181 -12.47 -3.01 -20.09
N ALA A 182 -13.78 -2.92 -19.83
CA ALA A 182 -14.71 -4.01 -20.04
C ALA A 182 -14.54 -4.43 -21.50
N LEU A 183 -14.28 -5.71 -21.68
CA LEU A 183 -14.37 -6.39 -22.96
C LEU A 183 -15.74 -6.08 -23.58
N SER A 184 -15.72 -5.51 -24.77
CA SER A 184 -16.75 -5.68 -25.81
C SER A 184 -16.03 -5.60 -27.14
#